data_AF-A0AAV4P5A6-F1
#
_entry.id   AF-A0AAV4P5A6-F1
#
_cell.length_a   1.000
_cell.length_b   1.000
_cell.length_c   1.000
_cell.angle_alpha   90.00
_cell.angle_beta   90.00
_cell.angle_gamma   90.00
#
_symmetry.space_group_name_H-M   'P 1'
#
loop_
_entity.id
_entity.type
_entity.pdbx_description
1 polymer ?
#
loop_
_entity_poly.entity_id
_entity_poly.type
_entity_poly.pdbx_seq_one_letter_code
_entity_poly.pdbx_strand_id
1 'polypeptide(L)'
;MALNEYVWAKMKYFPAWPGKVTRHPDGIKKKGCAYVFFYGTHDFAFINEANIVPFNSALPKQHRLKKYKDAVEELQTIIEDPSKEICKNIPVCKVRVRVLKNKAKPLSFTLKTRLRLQTRKR
;
A
#
# COMPACT_ATOMS: atom_id res chain seq x y z
N MET A 1 -20.66 -1.85 -5.37
CA MET A 1 -19.71 -1.76 -6.51
C MET A 1 -19.53 -3.13 -7.12
N ALA A 2 -19.40 -3.19 -8.44
CA ALA A 2 -19.27 -4.46 -9.17
C ALA A 2 -17.79 -4.90 -9.26
N LEU A 3 -17.56 -6.20 -9.46
CA LEU A 3 -16.24 -6.71 -9.79
C LEU A 3 -15.87 -6.30 -11.22
N ASN A 4 -14.59 -6.03 -11.47
CA ASN A 4 -14.03 -5.59 -12.74
C ASN A 4 -14.46 -4.19 -13.22
N GLU A 5 -15.01 -3.37 -12.32
CA GLU A 5 -15.37 -1.98 -12.61
C GLU A 5 -14.14 -1.06 -12.51
N TYR A 6 -14.01 -0.11 -13.45
CA TYR A 6 -12.98 0.92 -13.41
C TYR A 6 -13.40 2.06 -12.48
N VAL A 7 -12.47 2.48 -11.62
CA VAL A 7 -12.75 3.44 -10.55
C VAL A 7 -11.58 4.38 -10.32
N TRP A 8 -11.89 5.56 -9.79
CA TRP A 8 -10.96 6.46 -9.16
C TRP A 8 -10.90 6.17 -7.66
N ALA A 9 -9.78 5.65 -7.18
CA ALA A 9 -9.59 5.32 -5.77
C ALA A 9 -8.69 6.35 -5.08
N LYS A 10 -9.18 6.95 -4.00
CA LYS A 10 -8.44 7.94 -3.20
C LYS A 10 -7.82 7.32 -1.96
N MET A 11 -6.49 7.37 -1.87
CA MET A 11 -5.75 6.96 -0.67
C MET A 11 -5.42 8.16 0.23
N LYS A 12 -5.12 7.88 1.50
CA LYS A 12 -4.64 8.91 2.43
C LYS A 12 -3.31 9.46 1.91
N TYR A 13 -3.20 10.79 1.82
CA TYR A 13 -2.01 11.52 1.32
C TYR A 13 -1.69 11.34 -0.17
N PHE A 14 -2.56 10.69 -0.95
CA PHE A 14 -2.40 10.55 -2.39
C PHE A 14 -3.60 11.18 -3.12
N PRO A 15 -3.41 11.64 -4.37
CA PRO A 15 -4.53 12.01 -5.23
C PRO A 15 -5.39 10.78 -5.55
N ALA A 16 -6.58 11.01 -6.10
CA ALA A 16 -7.40 9.92 -6.63
C ALA A 16 -6.67 9.27 -7.81
N TRP A 17 -6.41 7.98 -7.72
CA TRP A 17 -5.62 7.21 -8.68
C TRP A 17 -6.52 6.29 -9.52
N PRO A 18 -6.24 6.11 -10.83
CA PRO A 18 -7.02 5.21 -11.67
C PRO A 18 -6.77 3.75 -11.27
N GLY A 19 -7.83 2.96 -11.18
CA GLY A 19 -7.76 1.56 -10.79
C GLY A 19 -8.97 0.74 -11.22
N LYS A 20 -8.91 -0.56 -10.93
CA LYS A 20 -9.96 -1.55 -11.20
C LYS A 20 -10.31 -2.31 -9.93
N VAL A 21 -11.60 -2.47 -9.66
CA VAL A 21 -12.06 -3.29 -8.54
C VAL A 21 -11.86 -4.76 -8.88
N THR A 22 -11.08 -5.47 -8.08
CA THR A 22 -10.76 -6.88 -8.28
C THR A 22 -11.06 -7.69 -7.03
N ARG A 23 -11.08 -9.02 -7.15
CA ARG A 23 -11.18 -9.91 -6.00
C ARG A 23 -9.79 -10.24 -5.48
N HIS A 24 -9.63 -10.26 -4.16
CA HIS A 24 -8.39 -10.74 -3.54
C HIS A 24 -8.15 -12.21 -3.91
N PRO A 25 -6.92 -12.62 -4.27
CA PRO A 25 -6.59 -14.00 -4.65
C PRO A 25 -6.95 -15.01 -3.55
N ASP A 26 -6.57 -14.70 -2.30
CA ASP A 26 -6.89 -15.55 -1.12
C ASP A 26 -8.35 -15.43 -0.64
N GLY A 27 -9.21 -14.74 -1.39
CA GLY A 27 -10.62 -14.56 -1.01
C GLY A 27 -10.85 -13.67 0.22
N ILE A 28 -9.82 -13.01 0.74
CA ILE A 28 -9.91 -12.11 1.89
C ILE A 28 -10.78 -10.91 1.52
N LYS A 29 -11.88 -10.72 2.26
CA LYS A 29 -12.77 -9.57 2.15
C LYS A 29 -12.75 -8.77 3.44
N LYS A 30 -12.60 -7.45 3.34
CA LYS A 30 -12.75 -6.54 4.47
C LYS A 30 -14.09 -5.83 4.34
N LYS A 31 -14.88 -5.81 5.42
CA LYS A 31 -16.18 -5.13 5.43
C LYS A 31 -15.98 -3.64 5.17
N GLY A 32 -16.73 -3.07 4.22
CA GLY A 32 -16.65 -1.66 3.85
C GLY A 32 -15.39 -1.25 3.09
N CYS A 33 -14.57 -2.21 2.64
CA CYS A 33 -13.42 -1.94 1.78
C CYS A 33 -13.47 -2.80 0.52
N ALA A 34 -13.24 -2.17 -0.63
CA ALA A 34 -12.99 -2.87 -1.88
C ALA A 34 -11.49 -3.18 -2.04
N TYR A 35 -11.20 -4.27 -2.75
CA TYR A 35 -9.85 -4.58 -3.18
C TYR A 35 -9.64 -4.01 -4.58
N VAL A 36 -8.67 -3.11 -4.72
CA VAL A 36 -8.47 -2.32 -5.94
C VAL A 36 -7.05 -2.55 -6.44
N PHE A 37 -6.94 -2.77 -7.75
CA PHE A 37 -5.70 -2.77 -8.50
C PHE A 37 -5.43 -1.38 -9.08
N PHE A 38 -4.24 -0.83 -8.88
CA PHE A 38 -3.85 0.49 -9.38
C PHE A 38 -3.01 0.38 -10.64
N TYR A 39 -3.37 1.17 -11.66
CA TYR A 39 -2.59 1.27 -12.90
C TYR A 39 -1.32 2.13 -12.70
N GLY A 40 -0.34 1.95 -13.57
CA GLY A 40 0.99 2.59 -13.52
C GLY A 40 1.94 2.05 -12.45
N THR A 41 1.46 1.76 -11.23
CA THR A 41 2.29 1.09 -10.19
C THR A 41 2.03 -0.41 -10.08
N HIS A 42 0.89 -0.89 -10.60
CA HIS A 42 0.48 -2.29 -10.54
C HIS A 42 0.41 -2.85 -9.11
N ASP A 43 0.08 -1.96 -8.16
CA ASP A 43 -0.08 -2.30 -6.75
C ASP A 43 -1.53 -2.65 -6.42
N PHE A 44 -1.71 -3.39 -5.31
CA PHE A 44 -3.02 -3.73 -4.77
C PHE A 44 -3.21 -3.12 -3.39
N ALA A 45 -4.40 -2.60 -3.11
CA ALA A 45 -4.76 -2.15 -1.77
C ALA A 45 -6.24 -2.37 -1.44
N PHE A 46 -6.53 -2.39 -0.14
CA PHE A 46 -7.89 -2.27 0.38
C PHE A 46 -8.22 -0.79 0.55
N ILE A 47 -9.23 -0.33 -0.17
CA ILE A 47 -9.71 1.06 -0.13
C ILE A 47 -11.13 1.05 0.40
N ASN A 48 -11.42 1.96 1.33
CA ASN A 48 -12.78 2.13 1.85
C ASN A 48 -13.72 2.54 0.69
N GLU A 49 -14.88 1.91 0.61
CA GLU A 49 -15.88 2.17 -0.44
C GLU A 49 -16.28 3.66 -0.51
N ALA A 50 -16.24 4.38 0.62
CA ALA A 50 -16.51 5.81 0.68
C ALA A 50 -15.49 6.69 -0.09
N ASN A 51 -14.29 6.16 -0.35
CA ASN A 51 -13.21 6.87 -1.05
C ASN A 51 -13.04 6.40 -2.50
N ILE A 52 -14.01 5.64 -3.01
CA ILE A 52 -14.02 5.13 -4.37
C ILE A 52 -15.09 5.87 -5.14
N VAL A 53 -14.70 6.36 -6.30
CA VAL A 53 -15.52 7.16 -7.19
C VAL A 53 -15.54 6.45 -8.54
N PRO A 54 -16.70 6.25 -9.19
CA PRO A 54 -16.77 5.53 -10.47
C PRO A 54 -16.00 6.30 -11.56
N PHE A 55 -15.32 5.57 -12.45
CA PHE A 55 -14.46 6.20 -13.47
C PHE A 55 -15.23 7.15 -14.41
N ASN A 56 -16.49 6.84 -14.68
CA ASN A 56 -17.38 7.64 -15.54
C ASN A 56 -17.82 8.98 -14.90
N SER A 57 -17.56 9.16 -13.61
CA SER A 57 -17.81 10.45 -12.94
C SER A 57 -16.59 11.37 -13.05
N ALA A 58 -16.83 12.68 -12.87
CA ALA A 58 -15.88 13.77 -13.14
C ALA A 58 -14.40 13.40 -12.94
N LEU A 59 -13.62 13.62 -14.00
CA LEU A 59 -12.17 13.39 -14.00
C LEU A 59 -11.53 14.13 -12.81
N PRO A 60 -10.77 13.43 -11.94
CA PRO A 60 -10.08 14.08 -10.84
C PRO A 60 -9.02 15.04 -11.37
N LYS A 61 -8.71 16.06 -10.57
CA LYS A 61 -7.66 17.05 -10.89
C LYS A 61 -6.36 16.33 -11.25
N GLN A 62 -5.85 16.60 -12.44
CA GLN A 62 -4.62 16.02 -12.95
C GLN A 62 -3.46 16.25 -11.97
N HIS A 63 -2.69 15.19 -11.71
CA HIS A 63 -1.53 15.27 -10.83
C HIS A 63 -0.23 15.44 -11.62
N ARG A 64 0.77 16.11 -11.03
CA ARG A 64 2.07 16.41 -11.71
C ARG A 64 3.00 15.19 -11.79
N LEU A 65 2.71 14.10 -11.08
CA LEU A 65 3.55 12.89 -11.08
C LEU A 65 3.52 12.23 -12.46
N LYS A 66 4.69 11.88 -13.01
CA LYS A 66 4.80 11.14 -14.28
C LYS A 66 4.03 9.81 -14.22
N LYS A 67 4.22 9.05 -13.14
CA LYS A 67 3.48 7.80 -12.87
C LYS A 67 1.96 7.95 -12.91
N TYR A 68 1.43 9.13 -12.57
CA TYR A 68 -0.01 9.38 -12.65
C TYR A 68 -0.47 9.48 -14.10
N LYS A 69 0.30 10.17 -14.96
CA LYS A 69 0.00 10.26 -16.39
C LYS A 69 0.09 8.87 -17.04
N ASP A 70 1.16 8.14 -16.76
CA ASP A 70 1.36 6.77 -17.27
C ASP A 70 0.19 5.85 -16.86
N ALA A 71 -0.30 5.98 -15.62
CA ALA A 71 -1.44 5.20 -15.14
C ALA A 71 -2.77 5.54 -15.83
N VAL A 72 -2.98 6.82 -16.16
CA VAL A 72 -4.20 7.27 -16.87
C VAL A 72 -4.16 6.81 -18.33
N GLU A 73 -3.02 6.95 -19.00
CA GLU A 73 -2.81 6.49 -20.37
C GLU A 73 -2.97 4.98 -20.51
N GLU A 74 -2.42 4.22 -19.55
CA GLU A 74 -2.59 2.76 -19.48
C GLU A 74 -4.07 2.37 -19.36
N LEU A 75 -4.81 3.03 -18.46
CA LEU A 75 -6.23 2.76 -18.30
C LEU A 75 -7.04 3.13 -19.55
N GLN A 76 -6.73 4.26 -20.19
CA GLN A 76 -7.38 4.66 -21.45
C GLN A 76 -7.15 3.63 -22.55
N THR A 77 -5.92 3.16 -22.70
CA THR A 77 -5.57 2.11 -23.67
C THR A 77 -6.33 0.81 -23.42
N ILE A 78 -6.55 0.45 -22.15
CA ILE A 78 -7.31 -0.75 -21.76
C ILE A 78 -8.81 -0.59 -22.03
N ILE A 79 -9.35 0.62 -21.83
CA ILE A 79 -10.76 0.92 -22.13
C ILE A 79 -11.00 0.81 -23.65
N GLU A 80 -10.05 1.25 -24.47
CA GLU A 80 -10.10 1.12 -25.93
C GLU A 80 -9.90 -0.34 -26.38
N ASP A 81 -8.88 -1.01 -25.84
CA ASP A 81 -8.51 -2.38 -26.16
C ASP A 81 -8.40 -3.24 -24.88
N PRO A 82 -9.47 -3.92 -24.45
CA PRO A 82 -9.44 -4.75 -23.24
C PRO A 82 -8.48 -5.94 -23.36
N SER A 83 -8.12 -6.34 -24.59
CA SER A 83 -7.11 -7.38 -24.87
C SER A 83 -5.70 -7.03 -24.40
N LYS A 84 -5.42 -5.73 -24.16
CA LYS A 84 -4.13 -5.26 -23.67
C LYS A 84 -4.01 -5.28 -22.15
N GLU A 85 -5.00 -5.79 -21.41
CA GLU A 85 -4.86 -6.04 -19.97
C GLU A 85 -3.71 -7.04 -19.74
N ILE A 86 -2.50 -6.52 -19.46
CA ILE A 86 -1.33 -7.36 -19.23
C ILE A 86 -1.48 -8.02 -17.86
N CYS A 87 -1.77 -9.32 -17.84
CA CYS A 87 -1.58 -10.18 -16.68
C CYS A 87 -0.08 -10.36 -16.41
N LYS A 88 0.63 -9.30 -16.01
CA LYS A 88 2.00 -9.45 -15.52
C LYS A 88 1.92 -10.32 -14.27
N ASN A 89 2.43 -11.56 -14.37
CA ASN A 89 2.54 -12.54 -13.31
C ASN A 89 2.69 -11.86 -11.95
N ILE A 90 1.61 -11.88 -11.18
CA ILE A 90 1.57 -11.29 -9.84
C ILE A 90 2.52 -12.17 -8.99
N PRO A 91 3.64 -11.64 -8.46
CA PRO A 91 4.28 -12.35 -7.38
C PRO A 91 3.29 -12.35 -6.22
N VAL A 92 2.73 -13.53 -5.93
CA VAL A 92 1.91 -13.79 -4.75
C VAL A 92 2.57 -13.10 -3.56
N CYS A 93 1.91 -12.06 -3.08
CA CYS A 93 2.09 -11.42 -1.79
C CYS A 93 3.44 -11.67 -1.10
N LYS A 94 4.53 -11.00 -1.52
CA LYS A 94 5.56 -10.63 -0.54
C LYS A 94 4.99 -9.48 0.28
N VAL A 95 4.12 -9.83 1.25
CA VAL A 95 3.68 -8.92 2.31
C VAL A 95 4.95 -8.45 3.01
N ARG A 96 5.45 -7.26 2.66
CA ARG A 96 6.48 -6.61 3.46
C ARG A 96 5.79 -6.05 4.70
N VAL A 97 5.50 -6.94 5.66
CA VAL A 97 5.10 -6.55 7.01
C VAL A 97 6.23 -5.66 7.53
N ARG A 98 6.01 -4.35 7.60
CA ARG A 98 6.89 -3.49 8.39
C ARG A 98 6.58 -3.80 9.85
N VAL A 99 7.26 -4.80 10.40
CA VAL A 99 7.36 -4.94 11.86
C VAL A 99 8.04 -3.67 12.34
N LEU A 100 7.24 -2.77 12.94
CA LEU A 100 7.77 -1.64 13.69
C LEU A 100 8.53 -2.23 14.87
N LYS A 101 9.85 -2.36 14.72
CA LYS A 101 10.74 -2.71 15.83
C LYS A 101 10.76 -1.52 16.78
N ASN A 102 9.88 -1.53 17.78
CA ASN A 102 9.97 -0.64 18.93
C ASN A 102 11.29 -0.93 19.64
N LYS A 103 12.31 -0.09 19.43
CA LYS A 103 13.53 -0.13 20.22
C LYS A 103 13.26 0.51 21.58
N ALA A 104 12.85 -0.30 22.56
CA ALA A 104 12.98 0.09 23.95
C ALA A 104 14.47 0.19 24.29
N LYS A 105 14.94 1.38 24.67
CA LYS A 105 16.28 1.58 25.24
C LYS A 105 16.21 1.14 26.71
N PRO A 106 17.03 0.19 27.19
CA PRO A 106 17.09 -0.08 28.62
C PRO A 106 17.80 1.08 29.33
N LEU A 107 17.11 1.71 30.28
CA LEU A 107 17.72 2.57 31.29
C LEU A 107 18.51 1.67 32.24
N SER A 108 19.81 1.49 32.00
CA SER A 108 20.69 0.85 32.97
C SER A 108 21.01 1.84 34.09
N PHE A 109 20.35 1.65 35.23
CA PHE A 109 20.62 2.34 36.48
C PHE A 109 22.00 1.89 37.00
N THR A 110 22.98 2.81 37.00
CA THR A 110 24.30 2.56 37.58
C THR A 110 24.19 2.53 39.11
N LEU A 111 24.38 1.36 39.72
CA LEU A 111 24.69 1.27 41.14
C LEU A 111 26.22 1.14 41.30
N LYS A 112 26.84 2.27 41.64
CA LYS A 112 28.16 2.32 42.26
C LYS A 112 28.07 1.60 43.60
N THR A 113 28.79 0.48 43.75
CA THR A 113 29.20 0.02 45.09
C THR A 113 30.65 -0.43 45.07
N ARG A 114 31.42 0.45 45.69
CA ARG A 114 32.80 0.39 46.12
C ARG A 114 32.96 -0.73 47.17
N LEU A 115 33.91 -1.64 46.99
CA LEU A 115 34.58 -2.24 48.14
C LEU A 115 36.06 -2.49 47.81
N ARG A 116 36.88 -1.81 48.59
CA ARG A 116 38.33 -1.80 48.64
C ARG A 116 38.72 -2.65 49.84
N LEU A 117 39.66 -3.58 49.71
CA LEU A 117 40.49 -4.17 50.79
C LEU A 117 41.55 -5.06 50.07
N GLN A 118 42.78 -4.60 49.82
CA GLN A 118 43.96 -4.71 50.69
C GLN A 118 44.21 -6.13 51.24
N THR A 119 45.20 -6.86 50.71
CA THR A 119 46.57 -7.00 51.28
C THR A 119 47.30 -8.28 50.86
N ARG A 120 48.63 -8.10 50.69
CA ARG A 120 49.78 -8.94 51.09
C ARG A 120 50.04 -10.34 50.51
N LYS A 121 51.23 -10.42 49.88
CA LYS A 121 52.37 -11.33 50.11
C LYS A 121 52.10 -12.84 50.20
N ARG A 122 52.80 -13.59 49.36
CA ARG A 122 54.02 -14.31 49.78
C ARG A 122 54.95 -14.48 48.58
#